data_AF-A0A837HC87-F1
#
_entry.id   AF-A0A837HC87-F1
#
_cell.length_a   1.000
_cell.length_b   1.000
_cell.length_c   1.000
_cell.angle_alpha   90.00
_cell.angle_beta   90.00
_cell.angle_gamma   90.00
#
_symmetry.space_group_name_H-M   'P 1'
#
loop_
_entity.id
_entity.type
_entity.pdbx_description
1 polymer ?
#
loop_
_entity_poly.entity_id
_entity_poly.type
_entity_poly.pdbx_seq_one_letter_code
_entity_poly.pdbx_strand_id
1 'polypeptide(L)'
;MKIVDLSQPLFDGMDVYAGDPEVHIKQIHNLDKEGWRLRYLQLSSHIGTHADAFAHMDENGTTIDNIPLEKYIGKTLLVKIDDEFSKNVGLAFKDGKLDLSLFGKLKKAKPSFVIVGNTAELDLELERKLLQSGILTITDLVNMNELPKDKEFMFYGVPLKIKNGDGSPIRAFAILD
;
A
#
# COMPACT_ATOMS: atom_id res chain seq x y z
N MET A 1 -5.90 23.28 -2.12
CA MET A 1 -5.94 21.82 -1.96
C MET A 1 -5.11 21.18 -3.06
N LYS A 2 -3.95 20.62 -2.73
CA LYS A 2 -3.11 19.86 -3.67
C LYS A 2 -3.37 18.37 -3.44
N ILE A 3 -3.58 17.61 -4.50
CA ILE A 3 -3.64 16.14 -4.45
C ILE A 3 -2.32 15.61 -5.01
N VAL A 4 -1.66 14.74 -4.25
CA VAL A 4 -0.45 14.03 -4.68
C VAL A 4 -0.83 12.59 -5.00
N ASP A 5 -0.64 12.18 -6.26
CA ASP A 5 -0.81 10.78 -6.67
C ASP A 5 0.41 9.97 -6.23
N LEU A 6 0.18 8.93 -5.44
CA LEU A 6 1.22 8.08 -4.85
C LEU A 6 1.24 6.68 -5.46
N SER A 7 0.46 6.44 -6.52
CA SER A 7 0.36 5.13 -7.18
C SER A 7 1.29 4.96 -8.37
N GLN A 8 1.87 3.77 -8.47
CA GLN A 8 2.54 3.31 -9.68
C GLN A 8 1.53 3.04 -10.81
N PRO A 9 1.87 3.33 -12.08
CA PRO A 9 1.08 2.85 -13.21
C PRO A 9 1.20 1.33 -13.33
N LEU A 10 0.09 0.64 -13.56
CA LEU A 10 0.09 -0.77 -13.93
C LEU A 10 0.21 -0.91 -15.44
N PHE A 11 1.17 -1.71 -15.91
CA PHE A 11 1.41 -1.95 -17.33
C PHE A 11 1.82 -3.41 -17.59
N ASP A 12 1.64 -3.85 -18.83
CA ASP A 12 2.00 -5.20 -19.30
C ASP A 12 3.52 -5.43 -19.13
N GLY A 13 3.91 -6.54 -18.52
CA GLY A 13 5.32 -6.88 -18.33
C GLY A 13 6.08 -5.99 -17.34
N MET A 14 5.37 -5.31 -16.42
CA MET A 14 6.03 -4.60 -15.32
C MET A 14 6.78 -5.57 -14.39
N ASP A 15 7.79 -5.05 -13.69
CA ASP A 15 8.53 -5.82 -12.69
C ASP A 15 7.58 -6.34 -11.61
N VAL A 16 7.82 -7.58 -11.19
CA VAL A 16 7.08 -8.25 -10.11
C VAL A 16 8.05 -8.70 -9.03
N TYR A 17 7.54 -8.96 -7.84
CA TYR A 17 8.34 -9.57 -6.79
C TYR A 17 8.88 -10.93 -7.26
N ALA A 18 10.10 -11.29 -6.83
CA ALA A 18 10.74 -12.52 -7.27
C ALA A 18 9.91 -13.76 -6.85
N GLY A 19 9.34 -14.45 -7.85
CA GLY A 19 8.48 -15.62 -7.65
C GLY A 19 6.98 -15.36 -7.91
N ASP A 20 6.58 -14.10 -8.03
CA ASP A 20 5.19 -13.74 -8.35
C ASP A 20 4.85 -13.98 -9.84
N PRO A 21 3.56 -14.19 -10.17
CA PRO A 21 3.11 -14.28 -11.55
C PRO A 21 3.34 -12.97 -12.31
N GLU A 22 3.71 -13.08 -13.59
CA GLU A 22 3.82 -11.92 -14.48
C GLU A 22 2.47 -11.20 -14.66
N VAL A 23 2.57 -9.88 -14.84
CA VAL A 23 1.43 -9.02 -15.18
C VAL A 23 1.16 -9.08 -16.68
N HIS A 24 -0.09 -9.37 -17.03
CA HIS A 24 -0.55 -9.30 -18.41
C HIS A 24 -1.71 -8.33 -18.59
N ILE A 25 -1.52 -7.30 -19.42
CA ILE A 25 -2.55 -6.32 -19.79
C ILE A 25 -2.67 -6.26 -21.30
N LYS A 26 -3.73 -6.89 -21.84
CA LYS A 26 -3.90 -7.09 -23.29
C LYS A 26 -5.12 -6.33 -23.80
N GLN A 27 -4.99 -5.66 -24.95
CA GLN A 27 -6.14 -5.07 -25.63
C GLN A 27 -6.94 -6.17 -26.33
N ILE A 28 -8.20 -6.31 -25.92
CA ILE A 28 -9.14 -7.31 -26.45
C ILE A 28 -10.02 -6.70 -27.54
N HIS A 29 -10.56 -5.50 -27.30
CA HIS A 29 -11.34 -4.75 -28.28
C HIS A 29 -10.67 -3.40 -28.61
N ASN A 30 -10.83 -2.97 -29.86
CA ASN A 30 -10.35 -1.74 -30.45
C ASN A 30 -11.53 -0.84 -30.84
N LEU A 31 -11.34 0.47 -30.72
CA LEU A 31 -12.41 1.43 -30.99
C LEU A 31 -12.88 1.42 -32.45
N ASP A 32 -11.96 1.22 -33.39
CA ASP A 32 -12.21 1.23 -34.83
C ASP A 32 -12.96 -0.01 -35.34
N LYS A 33 -12.90 -1.12 -34.59
CA LYS A 33 -13.55 -2.38 -34.95
C LYS A 33 -14.85 -2.60 -34.19
N GLU A 34 -14.79 -2.52 -32.86
CA GLU A 34 -15.94 -2.83 -32.01
C GLU A 34 -16.74 -1.58 -31.60
N GLY A 35 -16.17 -0.37 -31.72
CA GLY A 35 -16.80 0.86 -31.22
C GLY A 35 -16.55 1.13 -29.73
N TRP A 36 -15.77 0.27 -29.05
CA TRP A 36 -15.25 0.52 -27.70
C TRP A 36 -13.88 -0.15 -27.49
N ARG A 37 -13.15 0.31 -26.47
CA ARG A 37 -11.89 -0.32 -26.04
C ARG A 37 -12.14 -1.18 -24.82
N LEU A 38 -11.55 -2.37 -24.81
CA LEU A 38 -11.56 -3.27 -23.67
C LEU A 38 -10.16 -3.86 -23.49
N ARG A 39 -9.66 -3.86 -22.25
CA ARG A 39 -8.42 -4.53 -21.88
C ARG A 39 -8.72 -5.67 -20.90
N TYR A 40 -8.08 -6.81 -21.13
CA TYR A 40 -7.98 -7.89 -20.16
C TYR A 40 -6.79 -7.61 -19.24
N LEU A 41 -6.99 -7.78 -17.93
CA LEU A 41 -5.96 -7.59 -16.91
C LEU A 41 -5.82 -8.90 -16.11
N GLN A 42 -4.60 -9.42 -16.04
CA GLN A 42 -4.16 -10.46 -15.11
C GLN A 42 -3.10 -9.86 -14.19
N LEU A 43 -3.36 -9.88 -12.89
CA LEU A 43 -2.59 -9.17 -11.85
C LEU A 43 -2.43 -10.06 -10.61
N SER A 44 -1.28 -9.95 -9.93
CA SER A 44 -1.15 -10.36 -8.51
C SER A 44 -1.96 -9.42 -7.61
N SER A 45 -2.43 -9.88 -6.45
CA SER A 45 -3.04 -9.01 -5.43
C SER A 45 -2.04 -8.01 -4.84
N HIS A 46 -0.75 -8.30 -4.95
CA HIS A 46 0.36 -7.52 -4.38
C HIS A 46 1.16 -6.77 -5.45
N ILE A 47 0.55 -6.47 -6.62
CA ILE A 47 1.26 -5.78 -7.70
C ILE A 47 1.25 -4.25 -7.54
N GLY A 48 2.42 -3.63 -7.76
CA GLY A 48 2.57 -2.19 -7.78
C GLY A 48 2.18 -1.58 -6.43
N THR A 49 1.61 -0.39 -6.41
CA THR A 49 1.11 0.19 -5.16
C THR A 49 -0.11 -0.58 -4.66
N HIS A 50 0.02 -1.25 -3.53
CA HIS A 50 -1.00 -2.15 -2.99
C HIS A 50 -1.15 -2.04 -1.47
N ALA A 51 -2.20 -2.65 -0.95
CA ALA A 51 -2.43 -2.82 0.48
C ALA A 51 -2.59 -4.30 0.81
N ASP A 52 -1.94 -4.74 1.87
CA ASP A 52 -2.00 -6.11 2.35
C ASP A 52 -3.12 -6.25 3.37
N ALA A 53 -3.91 -7.32 3.23
CA ALA A 53 -4.87 -7.71 4.25
C ALA A 53 -4.15 -8.43 5.39
N PHE A 54 -4.77 -8.48 6.57
CA PHE A 54 -4.24 -9.27 7.68
C PHE A 54 -4.10 -10.75 7.30
N ALA A 55 -5.03 -11.26 6.48
CA ALA A 55 -5.01 -12.63 5.95
C ALA A 55 -3.75 -12.99 5.14
N HIS A 56 -2.99 -12.00 4.65
CA HIS A 56 -1.75 -12.24 3.89
C HIS A 56 -0.71 -13.00 4.71
N MET A 57 -0.62 -12.73 6.02
CA MET A 57 0.40 -13.32 6.90
C MET A 57 -0.12 -13.83 8.24
N ASP A 58 -1.45 -13.86 8.41
CA ASP A 58 -2.15 -14.44 9.54
C ASP A 58 -3.23 -15.40 9.02
N GLU A 59 -3.15 -16.68 9.39
CA GLU A 59 -4.12 -17.70 9.00
C GLU A 59 -5.55 -17.37 9.48
N ASN A 60 -5.68 -16.63 10.57
CA ASN A 60 -6.97 -16.15 11.09
C ASN A 60 -7.21 -14.66 10.75
N GLY A 61 -6.37 -14.10 9.89
CA GLY A 61 -6.44 -12.71 9.49
C GLY A 61 -7.70 -12.39 8.69
N THR A 62 -8.18 -11.15 8.84
CA THR A 62 -9.32 -10.65 8.05
C THR A 62 -8.87 -10.40 6.61
N THR A 63 -9.67 -10.87 5.65
CA THR A 63 -9.45 -10.65 4.20
C THR A 63 -9.82 -9.23 3.78
N ILE A 64 -9.25 -8.76 2.67
CA ILE A 64 -9.33 -7.37 2.20
C ILE A 64 -10.78 -6.86 2.04
N ASP A 65 -11.70 -7.72 1.63
CA ASP A 65 -13.12 -7.39 1.43
C ASP A 65 -13.92 -7.16 2.72
N ASN A 66 -13.37 -7.58 3.86
CA ASN A 66 -14.00 -7.51 5.18
C ASN A 66 -13.34 -6.49 6.12
N ILE A 67 -12.21 -5.87 5.72
CA ILE A 67 -11.57 -4.81 6.50
C ILE A 67 -12.33 -3.49 6.28
N PRO A 68 -12.73 -2.76 7.35
CA PRO A 68 -13.43 -1.48 7.22
C PRO A 68 -12.60 -0.42 6.48
N LEU A 69 -13.24 0.39 5.63
CA LEU A 69 -12.54 1.38 4.79
C LEU A 69 -11.79 2.45 5.61
N GLU A 70 -12.26 2.74 6.82
CA GLU A 70 -11.65 3.66 7.77
C GLU A 70 -10.24 3.23 8.20
N LYS A 71 -9.89 1.94 8.00
CA LYS A 71 -8.53 1.44 8.23
C LYS A 71 -7.54 1.85 7.13
N TYR A 72 -8.00 2.24 5.95
CA TYR A 72 -7.15 2.60 4.80
C TYR A 72 -7.04 4.12 4.57
N ILE A 73 -7.68 4.91 5.45
CA ILE A 73 -7.82 6.36 5.30
C ILE A 73 -7.44 6.98 6.64
N GLY A 74 -6.52 7.94 6.64
CA GLY A 74 -6.10 8.55 7.89
C GLY A 74 -5.10 9.69 7.77
N LYS A 75 -5.04 10.48 8.84
CA LYS A 75 -3.95 11.42 9.07
C LYS A 75 -2.64 10.66 9.10
N THR A 76 -1.65 11.14 8.36
CA THR A 76 -0.39 10.46 8.13
C THR A 76 0.77 11.43 8.25
N LEU A 77 1.90 10.94 8.78
CA LEU A 77 3.17 11.65 8.81
C LEU A 77 4.19 10.92 7.95
N LEU A 78 4.98 11.69 7.20
CA LEU A 78 6.21 11.20 6.60
C LEU A 78 7.28 11.17 7.69
N VAL A 79 7.84 10.01 7.99
CA VAL A 79 8.79 9.79 9.09
C VAL A 79 10.05 9.07 8.61
N LYS A 80 11.12 9.20 9.39
CA LYS A 80 12.35 8.42 9.26
C LYS A 80 12.39 7.31 10.31
N ILE A 81 13.19 6.30 10.03
CA ILE A 81 13.37 5.11 10.90
C ILE A 81 13.83 5.47 12.32
N ASP A 82 14.63 6.54 12.45
CA ASP A 82 15.21 7.01 13.70
C ASP A 82 14.30 7.97 14.50
N ASP A 83 13.16 8.39 13.94
CA ASP A 83 12.24 9.30 14.59
C ASP A 83 11.56 8.68 15.83
N GLU A 84 11.01 9.55 16.67
CA GLU A 84 9.99 9.18 17.66
C GLU A 84 8.61 9.29 17.00
N PHE A 85 7.90 8.16 16.91
CA PHE A 85 6.65 8.09 16.18
C PHE A 85 5.47 8.66 16.98
N SER A 86 4.70 9.52 16.30
CA SER A 86 3.42 10.01 16.81
C SER A 86 2.40 8.88 16.96
N LYS A 87 1.53 9.00 17.97
CA LYS A 87 0.54 7.95 18.27
C LYS A 87 -0.72 8.11 17.42
N ASN A 88 -1.31 6.99 17.01
CA ASN A 88 -2.62 6.91 16.33
C ASN A 88 -2.71 7.69 15.01
N VAL A 89 -1.59 7.86 14.31
CA VAL A 89 -1.52 8.41 12.95
C VAL A 89 -0.87 7.38 12.03
N GLY A 90 -1.19 7.41 10.74
CA GLY A 90 -0.46 6.65 9.73
C GLY A 90 1.01 7.06 9.69
N LEU A 91 1.90 6.12 9.46
CA LEU A 91 3.34 6.37 9.37
C LEU A 91 3.82 5.98 7.98
N ALA A 92 4.36 6.95 7.25
CA ALA A 92 4.88 6.75 5.90
C ALA A 92 6.41 6.84 5.91
N PHE A 93 7.05 5.81 5.38
CA PHE A 93 8.50 5.71 5.24
C PHE A 93 8.83 5.75 3.76
N LYS A 94 9.50 6.82 3.31
CA LYS A 94 9.92 6.93 1.91
C LYS A 94 11.08 6.01 1.58
N ASP A 95 12.07 5.97 2.47
CA ASP A 95 13.33 5.28 2.28
C ASP A 95 13.76 4.56 3.56
N GLY A 96 14.79 3.71 3.41
CA GLY A 96 15.40 2.96 4.49
C GLY A 96 14.88 1.53 4.63
N LYS A 97 15.51 0.77 5.53
CA LYS A 97 15.20 -0.62 5.80
C LYS A 97 14.38 -0.75 7.08
N LEU A 98 13.11 -1.11 6.94
CA LEU A 98 12.21 -1.35 8.05
C LEU A 98 12.36 -2.81 8.49
N ASP A 99 13.12 -3.04 9.56
CA ASP A 99 13.34 -4.37 10.11
C ASP A 99 12.64 -4.59 11.46
N LEU A 100 12.71 -5.83 11.95
CA LEU A 100 12.03 -6.26 13.18
C LEU A 100 12.36 -5.40 14.42
N SER A 101 13.49 -4.69 14.45
CA SER A 101 13.84 -3.80 15.56
C SER A 101 12.85 -2.64 15.73
N LEU A 102 12.15 -2.24 14.65
CA LEU A 102 11.14 -1.19 14.68
C LEU A 102 9.79 -1.64 15.26
N PHE A 103 9.52 -2.95 15.34
CA PHE A 103 8.22 -3.47 15.73
C PHE A 103 7.75 -2.93 17.09
N GLY A 104 8.66 -2.84 18.07
CA GLY A 104 8.34 -2.31 19.40
C GLY A 104 7.89 -0.84 19.36
N LYS A 105 8.58 -0.01 18.58
CA LYS A 105 8.23 1.41 18.39
C LYS A 105 6.92 1.57 17.63
N LEU A 106 6.73 0.85 16.52
CA LEU A 106 5.51 0.88 15.71
C LEU A 106 4.28 0.42 16.51
N LYS A 107 4.39 -0.69 17.25
CA LYS A 107 3.32 -1.18 18.13
C LYS A 107 2.95 -0.18 19.23
N LYS A 108 3.92 0.53 19.79
CA LYS A 108 3.70 1.59 20.79
C LYS A 108 3.00 2.81 20.19
N ALA A 109 3.31 3.16 18.93
CA ALA A 109 2.68 4.24 18.19
C ALA A 109 1.23 3.91 17.78
N LYS A 110 0.90 2.63 17.58
CA LYS A 110 -0.44 2.18 17.16
C LYS A 110 -0.96 2.88 15.89
N PRO A 111 -0.17 2.95 14.80
CA PRO A 111 -0.69 3.43 13.53
C PRO A 111 -1.80 2.50 13.02
N SER A 112 -2.75 3.01 12.25
CA SER A 112 -3.72 2.12 11.57
C SER A 112 -3.07 1.38 10.40
N PHE A 113 -2.08 2.01 9.77
CA PHE A 113 -1.32 1.48 8.65
C PHE A 113 0.12 2.03 8.66
N VAL A 114 1.04 1.25 8.13
CA VAL A 114 2.40 1.65 7.77
C VAL A 114 2.50 1.70 6.25
N ILE A 115 2.95 2.83 5.73
CA ILE A 115 3.18 3.07 4.31
C ILE A 115 4.68 2.91 4.03
N VAL A 116 5.01 2.17 3.00
CA VAL A 116 6.38 1.90 2.54
C VAL A 116 6.53 2.38 1.10
N GLY A 117 7.46 3.30 0.88
CA GLY A 117 7.77 3.79 -0.46
C GLY A 117 8.51 2.77 -1.30
N ASN A 118 8.48 2.94 -2.62
CA ASN A 118 9.17 2.08 -3.58
C ASN A 118 10.71 2.11 -3.47
N THR A 119 11.27 2.96 -2.61
CA THR A 119 12.71 3.03 -2.29
C THR A 119 13.04 2.56 -0.87
N ALA A 120 12.04 2.11 -0.12
CA ALA A 120 12.20 1.51 1.20
C ALA A 120 12.09 -0.02 1.10
N GLU A 121 12.73 -0.70 2.04
CA GLU A 121 12.66 -2.15 2.16
C GLU A 121 11.84 -2.51 3.40
N LEU A 122 10.85 -3.40 3.25
CA LEU A 122 10.10 -3.95 4.36
C LEU A 122 10.55 -5.39 4.62
N ASP A 123 11.06 -5.65 5.82
CA ASP A 123 11.44 -7.01 6.23
C ASP A 123 10.20 -7.90 6.43
N LEU A 124 10.28 -9.14 5.94
CA LEU A 124 9.18 -10.11 5.97
C LEU A 124 8.70 -10.41 7.39
N GLU A 125 9.61 -10.52 8.36
CA GLU A 125 9.24 -10.79 9.75
C GLU A 125 8.59 -9.56 10.41
N LEU A 126 9.05 -8.35 10.07
CA LEU A 126 8.37 -7.14 10.51
C LEU A 126 6.95 -7.06 9.95
N GLU A 127 6.78 -7.24 8.64
CA GLU A 127 5.48 -7.22 7.97
C GLU A 127 4.50 -8.19 8.60
N ARG A 128 4.93 -9.45 8.78
CA ARG A 128 4.16 -10.48 9.47
C ARG A 128 3.69 -10.02 10.85
N LYS A 129 4.58 -9.44 11.65
CA LYS A 129 4.26 -8.95 12.99
C LYS A 129 3.31 -7.75 12.98
N LEU A 130 3.43 -6.85 12.01
CA LEU A 130 2.52 -5.71 11.85
C LEU A 130 1.11 -6.19 11.53
N LEU A 131 0.96 -7.04 10.52
CA LEU A 131 -0.34 -7.58 10.09
C LEU A 131 -1.02 -8.39 11.21
N GLN A 132 -0.28 -9.28 11.87
CA GLN A 132 -0.77 -10.04 13.04
C GLN A 132 -1.15 -9.16 14.24
N SER A 133 -0.65 -7.92 14.28
CA SER A 133 -0.99 -6.95 15.33
C SER A 133 -2.13 -5.99 14.94
N GLY A 134 -2.73 -6.18 13.76
CA GLY A 134 -3.84 -5.35 13.26
C GLY A 134 -3.41 -4.00 12.68
N ILE A 135 -2.13 -3.88 12.30
CA ILE A 135 -1.55 -2.74 11.58
C ILE A 135 -1.41 -3.13 10.11
N LEU A 136 -2.08 -2.42 9.22
CA LEU A 136 -1.99 -2.70 7.78
C LEU A 136 -0.63 -2.28 7.22
N THR A 137 -0.18 -2.98 6.18
CA THR A 137 0.94 -2.57 5.34
C THR A 137 0.43 -2.10 3.99
N ILE A 138 1.00 -1.00 3.50
CA ILE A 138 0.70 -0.41 2.21
C ILE A 138 2.04 -0.09 1.56
N THR A 139 2.32 -0.68 0.42
CA THR A 139 3.67 -0.79 -0.11
C THR A 139 3.78 -0.19 -1.51
N ASP A 140 5.02 0.06 -1.95
CA ASP A 140 5.32 0.48 -3.31
C ASP A 140 4.71 1.84 -3.72
N LEU A 141 4.60 2.78 -2.77
CA LEU A 141 4.17 4.15 -3.07
C LEU A 141 5.30 4.93 -3.76
N VAL A 142 4.90 5.78 -4.71
CA VAL A 142 5.80 6.71 -5.43
C VAL A 142 5.53 8.17 -5.06
N ASN A 143 6.32 9.10 -5.60
CA ASN A 143 6.16 10.55 -5.42
C ASN A 143 6.19 11.03 -3.96
N MET A 144 6.69 10.23 -3.03
CA MET A 144 6.71 10.57 -1.61
C MET A 144 7.56 11.79 -1.26
N ASN A 145 8.45 12.22 -2.15
CA ASN A 145 9.19 13.49 -2.02
C ASN A 145 8.28 14.73 -2.10
N GLU A 146 7.05 14.59 -2.62
CA GLU A 146 6.06 15.67 -2.65
C GLU A 146 5.25 15.82 -1.36
N LEU A 147 5.41 14.88 -0.42
CA LEU A 147 4.73 14.90 0.87
C LEU A 147 5.43 15.83 1.86
N PRO A 148 4.69 16.52 2.73
CA PRO A 148 5.27 17.37 3.76
C PRO A 148 6.03 16.54 4.80
N LYS A 149 7.20 17.00 5.21
CA LYS A 149 8.05 16.32 6.20
C LYS A 149 7.59 16.53 7.64
N ASP A 150 7.11 17.73 7.95
CA ASP A 150 6.85 18.16 9.34
C ASP A 150 5.36 18.48 9.59
N LYS A 151 4.46 17.99 8.73
CA LYS A 151 3.02 18.27 8.83
C LYS A 151 2.22 17.00 8.51
N GLU A 152 1.16 16.78 9.26
CA GLU A 152 0.17 15.74 8.92
C GLU A 152 -0.47 16.04 7.56
N PHE A 153 -0.72 15.01 6.78
CA PHE A 153 -1.55 15.05 5.59
C PHE A 153 -2.62 13.97 5.65
N MET A 154 -3.69 14.13 4.86
CA MET A 154 -4.71 13.11 4.77
C MET A 154 -4.34 12.11 3.69
N PHE A 155 -4.19 10.84 4.06
CA PHE A 155 -3.90 9.74 3.14
C PHE A 155 -5.16 8.94 2.82
N TYR A 156 -5.25 8.46 1.57
CA TYR A 156 -6.30 7.60 1.07
C TYR A 156 -5.66 6.45 0.27
N GLY A 157 -5.85 5.21 0.71
CA GLY A 157 -5.30 4.01 0.08
C GLY A 157 -6.30 2.87 -0.02
N VAL A 158 -7.50 3.16 -0.52
CA VAL A 158 -8.63 2.22 -0.50
C VAL A 158 -8.43 1.08 -1.52
N PRO A 159 -8.55 -0.19 -1.10
CA PRO A 159 -8.40 -1.35 -1.98
C PRO A 159 -9.63 -1.68 -2.81
N LEU A 160 -9.43 -2.51 -3.84
CA LEU A 160 -10.53 -3.24 -4.48
C LEU A 160 -11.13 -4.23 -3.47
N LYS A 161 -12.45 -4.42 -3.56
CA LYS A 161 -13.18 -5.37 -2.71
C LYS A 161 -13.06 -6.80 -3.24
N ILE A 162 -11.84 -7.33 -3.27
CA ILE A 162 -11.55 -8.69 -3.74
C ILE A 162 -12.04 -9.70 -2.71
N LYS A 163 -13.04 -10.50 -3.09
CA LYS A 163 -13.65 -11.49 -2.20
C LYS A 163 -12.60 -12.49 -1.71
N ASN A 164 -12.48 -12.64 -0.38
CA ASN A 164 -11.47 -13.46 0.27
C ASN A 164 -10.01 -13.11 -0.12
N GLY A 165 -9.75 -11.86 -0.53
CA GLY A 165 -8.42 -11.43 -0.97
C GLY A 165 -7.43 -11.27 0.19
N ASP A 166 -6.18 -11.64 -0.07
CA ASP A 166 -5.02 -11.43 0.80
C ASP A 166 -4.38 -10.04 0.60
N GLY A 167 -4.61 -9.39 -0.53
CA GLY A 167 -4.19 -8.04 -0.80
C GLY A 167 -5.00 -7.42 -1.94
N SER A 168 -4.67 -6.18 -2.29
CA SER A 168 -5.20 -5.54 -3.49
C SER A 168 -4.32 -4.39 -3.94
N PRO A 169 -4.11 -4.21 -5.26
CA PRO A 169 -3.66 -2.94 -5.82
C PRO A 169 -4.62 -1.82 -5.41
N ILE A 170 -4.08 -0.62 -5.19
CA ILE A 170 -4.84 0.54 -4.72
C ILE A 170 -4.56 1.77 -5.58
N ARG A 171 -5.49 2.74 -5.58
CA ARG A 171 -5.20 4.11 -6.02
C ARG A 171 -4.90 4.98 -4.80
N ALA A 172 -3.63 5.04 -4.43
CA ALA A 172 -3.13 5.78 -3.28
C ALA A 172 -2.93 7.26 -3.61
N PHE A 173 -3.41 8.15 -2.75
CA PHE A 173 -3.15 9.58 -2.89
C PHE A 173 -3.16 10.29 -1.53
N ALA A 174 -2.53 11.46 -1.48
CA ALA A 174 -2.57 12.36 -0.35
C ALA A 174 -3.27 13.67 -0.71
N ILE A 175 -4.04 14.22 0.23
CA ILE A 175 -4.57 15.58 0.16
C ILE A 175 -3.76 16.46 1.11
N LEU A 176 -3.18 17.53 0.55
CA LEU A 176 -2.38 18.50 1.28
C LEU A 176 -3.17 19.80 1.46
N ASP A 177 -3.18 20.28 2.71
CA ASP A 177 -3.70 21.58 3.15
C ASP A 177 -2.67 22.69 2.98
#